data_AF-A0A956EXP4-F1
#
_entry.id   AF-A0A956EXP4-F1
#
_cell.length_a   1.000
_cell.length_b   1.000
_cell.length_c   1.000
_cell.angle_alpha   90.00
_cell.angle_beta   90.00
_cell.angle_gamma   90.00
#
_symmetry.space_group_name_H-M   'P 1'
#
loop_
_entity.id
_entity.type
_entity.pdbx_description
1 polymer ?
#
loop_
_entity_poly.entity_id
_entity_poly.type
_entity_poly.pdbx_seq_one_letter_code
_entity_poly.pdbx_strand_id
1 'polypeptide(L)'
;IWVATKAKNEQTTLAKSLLESPEMKAKFSPALRVAMSLRDARACNDYKKLLPEATLHGDTRSTRVLQKLAVKKGCGFLKLGDCYPCLRSGNDLSDALQSVQKRPEPRF
;
A
#
# COMPACT_ATOMS: atom_id res chain seq x y z
N ILE A 1 -9.70 -20.08 -9.30
CA ILE A 1 -10.86 -19.16 -9.30
C ILE A 1 -10.42 -17.85 -8.66
N TRP A 2 -10.01 -16.86 -9.46
CA TRP A 2 -9.68 -15.51 -8.96
C TRP A 2 -10.92 -14.64 -9.16
N VAL A 3 -11.73 -14.49 -8.11
CA VAL A 3 -12.91 -13.63 -8.21
C VAL A 3 -12.45 -12.21 -7.90
N ALA A 4 -12.23 -11.40 -8.94
CA ALA A 4 -12.09 -9.95 -8.81
C ALA A 4 -13.47 -9.31 -8.54
N THR A 5 -14.18 -9.78 -7.50
CA THR A 5 -15.46 -9.19 -7.10
C THR A 5 -15.23 -8.15 -6.01
N LYS A 6 -15.95 -7.03 -6.12
CA LYS A 6 -16.04 -6.03 -5.05
C LYS A 6 -17.08 -6.43 -3.99
N ALA A 7 -17.85 -7.49 -4.22
CA ALA A 7 -18.92 -7.91 -3.33
C ALA A 7 -18.33 -8.49 -2.05
N LYS A 8 -18.76 -7.96 -0.90
CA LYS A 8 -18.46 -8.53 0.40
C LYS A 8 -19.47 -9.64 0.69
N ASN A 9 -19.04 -10.88 0.54
CA ASN A 9 -19.79 -12.09 0.92
C ASN A 9 -19.00 -12.89 1.98
N GLU A 10 -19.56 -13.99 2.45
CA GLU A 10 -18.94 -14.87 3.47
C GLU A 10 -17.54 -15.32 3.05
N GLN A 11 -17.36 -15.74 1.78
CA GLN A 11 -16.08 -16.22 1.27
C GLN A 11 -15.01 -15.13 1.26
N THR A 12 -15.33 -13.93 0.77
CA THR A 12 -14.39 -12.78 0.77
C THR A 12 -14.08 -12.30 2.19
N THR A 13 -15.01 -12.43 3.12
CA THR A 13 -14.82 -12.08 4.53
C THR A 13 -13.87 -13.07 5.20
N LEU A 14 -14.09 -14.37 4.99
CA LEU A 14 -13.20 -15.43 5.48
C LEU A 14 -11.81 -15.33 4.88
N ALA A 15 -11.71 -15.12 3.56
CA ALA A 15 -10.41 -14.94 2.89
C ALA A 15 -9.63 -13.76 3.50
N LYS A 16 -10.32 -12.66 3.81
CA LYS A 16 -9.71 -11.51 4.47
C LYS A 16 -9.26 -11.84 5.90
N SER A 17 -10.09 -12.51 6.71
CA SER A 17 -9.71 -12.85 8.09
C SER A 17 -8.51 -13.81 8.14
N LEU A 18 -8.42 -14.73 7.19
CA LEU A 18 -7.26 -15.61 7.05
C LEU A 18 -5.99 -14.81 6.72
N LEU A 19 -6.05 -13.84 5.80
CA LEU A 19 -4.90 -12.97 5.50
C LEU A 19 -4.47 -12.11 6.69
N GLU A 20 -5.40 -11.77 7.59
CA GLU A 20 -5.12 -10.98 8.79
C GLU A 20 -4.52 -11.81 9.94
N SER A 21 -4.57 -13.15 9.84
CA SER A 21 -4.09 -14.07 10.88
C SER A 21 -2.57 -13.99 11.09
N PRO A 22 -2.08 -14.17 12.32
CA PRO A 22 -0.64 -14.15 12.60
C PRO A 22 0.14 -15.20 11.80
N GLU A 23 -0.43 -16.40 11.64
CA GLU A 23 0.20 -17.50 10.92
C GLU A 23 0.40 -17.16 9.44
N MET A 24 -0.57 -16.50 8.81
CA MET A 24 -0.46 -16.07 7.43
C MET A 24 0.48 -14.88 7.27
N LYS A 25 0.43 -13.90 8.17
CA LYS A 25 1.35 -12.75 8.17
C LYS A 25 2.81 -13.16 8.29
N ALA A 26 3.11 -14.20 9.08
CA ALA A 26 4.46 -14.75 9.20
C ALA A 26 4.99 -15.31 7.87
N LYS A 27 4.10 -15.78 6.99
CA LYS A 27 4.45 -16.34 5.67
C LYS A 27 4.50 -15.30 4.55
N PHE A 28 4.22 -14.03 4.83
CA PHE A 28 4.29 -13.01 3.79
C PHE A 28 5.72 -12.84 3.29
N SER A 29 5.88 -12.87 1.96
CA SER A 29 7.11 -12.39 1.34
C SER A 29 7.35 -10.92 1.71
N PRO A 30 8.60 -10.43 1.72
CA PRO A 30 8.88 -9.03 2.06
C PRO A 30 8.05 -8.04 1.24
N ALA A 31 7.93 -8.27 -0.07
CA ALA A 31 7.12 -7.43 -0.95
C ALA A 31 5.62 -7.46 -0.62
N LEU A 32 5.08 -8.63 -0.28
CA LEU A 32 3.67 -8.76 0.12
C LEU A 32 3.42 -8.05 1.46
N ARG A 33 4.35 -8.18 2.41
CA ARG A 33 4.26 -7.49 3.71
C ARG A 33 4.17 -5.99 3.51
N VAL A 34 5.03 -5.39 2.68
CA VAL A 34 4.95 -3.97 2.32
C VAL A 34 3.59 -3.62 1.71
N ALA A 35 3.15 -4.39 0.71
CA ALA A 35 1.88 -4.11 0.03
C ALA A 35 0.68 -4.16 0.99
N MET A 36 0.68 -5.10 1.97
CA MET A 36 -0.37 -5.19 2.99
C MET A 36 -0.27 -4.06 4.00
N SER A 37 0.91 -3.77 4.53
CA SER A 37 1.11 -2.65 5.46
C SER A 37 0.68 -1.31 4.85
N LEU A 38 0.97 -1.08 3.56
CA LEU A 38 0.52 0.11 2.85
C LEU A 38 -1.01 0.16 2.69
N ARG A 39 -1.70 -0.98 2.56
CA ARG A 39 -3.17 -1.03 2.51
C ARG A 39 -3.81 -0.78 3.86
N ASP A 40 -3.14 -1.19 4.94
CA ASP A 40 -3.66 -1.07 6.30
C ASP A 40 -3.36 0.28 6.95
N ALA A 41 -2.29 0.95 6.52
CA ALA A 41 -1.91 2.29 6.97
C ALA A 41 -3.05 3.31 6.75
N ARG A 42 -3.24 4.21 7.73
CA ARG A 42 -4.31 5.22 7.69
C ARG A 42 -3.77 6.63 7.90
N ALA A 43 -2.81 6.80 8.81
CA ALA A 43 -2.26 8.10 9.12
C ALA A 43 -1.04 8.42 8.23
N CYS A 44 -0.79 9.72 8.02
CA CYS A 44 0.34 10.19 7.23
C CYS A 44 1.69 9.63 7.74
N ASN A 45 1.88 9.59 9.06
CA ASN A 45 3.09 9.07 9.68
C ASN A 45 3.26 7.55 9.51
N ASP A 46 2.16 6.79 9.39
CA ASP A 46 2.23 5.34 9.12
C ASP A 46 2.82 5.12 7.73
N TYR A 47 2.32 5.84 6.73
CA TYR A 47 2.87 5.80 5.38
C TYR A 47 4.34 6.21 5.35
N LYS A 48 4.69 7.29 6.06
CA LYS A 48 6.08 7.79 6.11
C LYS A 48 7.06 6.72 6.58
N LYS A 49 6.70 6.00 7.65
CA LYS A 49 7.51 4.89 8.20
C LYS A 49 7.65 3.71 7.22
N LEU A 50 6.70 3.53 6.31
CA LEU A 50 6.70 2.43 5.34
C LEU A 50 7.46 2.78 4.05
N LEU A 51 7.80 4.05 3.78
CA LEU A 51 8.48 4.43 2.53
C LEU A 51 9.86 3.77 2.37
N PRO A 52 10.74 3.70 3.38
CA PRO A 52 12.03 3.02 3.24
C PRO A 52 11.87 1.53 2.89
N GLU A 53 10.94 0.84 3.57
CA GLU A 53 10.61 -0.56 3.29
C GLU A 53 10.01 -0.74 1.88
N ALA A 54 9.20 0.21 1.42
CA ALA A 54 8.66 0.19 0.07
C ALA A 54 9.74 0.36 -1.00
N THR A 55 10.71 1.24 -0.76
CA THR A 55 11.90 1.41 -1.61
C THR A 55 12.72 0.13 -1.67
N LEU A 56 12.97 -0.52 -0.54
CA LEU A 56 13.82 -1.71 -0.48
C LEU A 56 13.13 -2.98 -0.99
N HIS A 57 11.87 -3.21 -0.61
CA HIS A 57 11.21 -4.50 -0.78
C HIS A 57 9.90 -4.46 -1.58
N GLY A 58 9.28 -3.30 -1.77
CA GLY A 58 7.95 -3.23 -2.39
C GLY A 58 7.93 -3.61 -3.88
N ASP A 59 6.82 -4.12 -4.38
CA ASP A 59 6.61 -4.46 -5.80
C ASP A 59 5.41 -3.71 -6.39
N THR A 60 5.05 -4.01 -7.65
CA THR A 60 3.97 -3.34 -8.39
C THR A 60 2.61 -3.33 -7.68
N ARG A 61 2.35 -4.22 -6.71
CA ARG A 61 1.11 -4.22 -5.91
C ARG A 61 0.99 -2.97 -5.03
N SER A 62 2.12 -2.38 -4.67
CA SER A 62 2.21 -1.16 -3.85
C SER A 62 2.01 0.12 -4.67
N THR A 63 2.21 0.07 -6.00
CA THR A 63 2.20 1.25 -6.88
C THR A 63 0.92 2.07 -6.75
N ARG A 64 -0.25 1.44 -6.75
CA ARG A 64 -1.54 2.15 -6.68
C ARG A 64 -1.70 2.96 -5.39
N VAL A 65 -1.23 2.42 -4.25
CA VAL A 65 -1.31 3.13 -2.97
C VAL A 65 -0.34 4.30 -2.98
N LEU A 66 0.91 4.08 -3.35
CA LEU A 66 1.93 5.12 -3.39
C LEU A 66 1.57 6.26 -4.37
N GLN A 67 0.95 5.95 -5.52
CA GLN A 67 0.46 6.97 -6.46
C GLN A 67 -0.63 7.85 -5.85
N LYS A 68 -1.53 7.29 -5.02
CA LYS A 68 -2.52 8.10 -4.30
C LYS A 68 -1.87 9.05 -3.30
N LEU A 69 -0.83 8.59 -2.61
CA LEU A 69 -0.07 9.43 -1.66
C LEU A 69 0.67 10.57 -2.36
N ALA A 70 1.02 10.41 -3.65
CA ALA A 70 1.67 11.44 -4.44
C ALA A 70 0.71 12.58 -4.85
N VAL A 71 -0.61 12.37 -4.78
CA VAL A 71 -1.60 13.41 -5.07
C VAL A 71 -1.57 14.46 -3.96
N LYS A 72 -1.37 15.73 -4.35
CA LYS A 72 -1.23 16.87 -3.43
C LYS A 72 -2.54 17.63 -3.15
N LYS A 73 -3.67 17.09 -3.62
CA LYS A 73 -5.01 17.68 -3.50
C LYS A 73 -6.01 16.59 -3.16
N GLY A 74 -7.13 16.94 -2.54
CA GLY A 74 -8.21 16.01 -2.19
C GLY A 74 -8.77 16.19 -0.79
N CYS A 75 -8.10 16.95 0.08
CA CYS A 75 -8.50 17.17 1.47
C CYS A 75 -8.96 18.61 1.73
N GLY A 76 -9.74 18.80 2.79
CA GLY A 76 -10.34 20.07 3.18
C GLY A 76 -11.66 20.41 2.45
N PHE A 77 -12.26 21.55 2.80
CA PHE A 77 -13.60 21.95 2.35
C PHE A 77 -13.76 22.00 0.83
N LEU A 78 -12.75 22.51 0.11
CA LEU A 78 -12.75 22.61 -1.36
C LEU A 78 -11.92 21.51 -2.05
N LYS A 79 -11.45 20.49 -1.32
CA LYS A 79 -10.52 19.45 -1.83
C LYS A 79 -9.21 19.99 -2.43
N LEU A 80 -8.83 21.22 -2.09
CA LEU A 80 -7.60 21.85 -2.57
C LEU A 80 -6.38 21.51 -1.71
N GLY A 81 -6.59 21.00 -0.49
CA GLY A 81 -5.54 20.68 0.46
C GLY A 81 -4.88 19.33 0.17
N ASP A 82 -3.62 19.23 0.57
CA ASP A 82 -2.85 18.01 0.56
C ASP A 82 -3.26 17.11 1.73
N CYS A 83 -3.63 15.87 1.45
CA CYS A 83 -3.98 14.89 2.47
C CYS A 83 -2.77 14.36 3.24
N TYR A 84 -1.57 14.46 2.65
CA TYR A 84 -0.35 13.85 3.19
C TYR A 84 0.85 14.81 3.14
N PRO A 85 0.76 16.01 3.76
CA PRO A 85 1.86 16.98 3.75
C PRO A 85 3.13 16.44 4.40
N CYS A 86 3.02 15.50 5.35
CA CYS A 86 4.18 14.90 6.02
C CYS A 86 5.10 14.10 5.09
N LEU A 87 4.62 13.71 3.90
CA LEU A 87 5.35 12.95 2.89
C LEU A 87 6.05 13.85 1.86
N ARG A 88 5.99 15.18 2.03
CA ARG A 88 6.59 16.15 1.10
C ARG A 88 8.02 16.53 1.45
N SER A 89 8.48 16.14 2.64
CA SER A 89 9.88 16.28 3.03
C SER A 89 10.72 15.21 2.32
N GLY A 90 11.64 15.63 1.45
CA GLY A 90 12.58 14.72 0.79
C GLY A 90 12.01 13.94 -0.40
N ASN A 91 12.72 12.88 -0.79
CA ASN A 91 12.44 12.11 -2.01
C ASN A 91 11.85 10.72 -1.74
N ASP A 92 11.68 10.32 -0.48
CA ASP A 92 11.28 8.97 -0.06
C ASP A 92 10.07 8.41 -0.85
N LEU A 93 9.04 9.24 -1.07
CA LEU A 93 7.84 8.82 -1.79
C LEU A 93 8.11 8.60 -3.29
N SER A 94 8.92 9.47 -3.89
CA SER A 94 9.34 9.34 -5.29
C SER A 94 10.23 8.10 -5.47
N ASP A 95 11.19 7.91 -4.56
CA ASP A 95 12.14 6.80 -4.61
C ASP A 95 11.41 5.46 -4.42
N ALA A 96 10.45 5.41 -3.49
CA ALA A 96 9.57 4.27 -3.33
C ALA A 96 8.78 3.98 -4.62
N LEU A 97 8.14 4.99 -5.22
CA LEU A 97 7.38 4.84 -6.46
C LEU A 97 8.23 4.27 -7.61
N GLN A 98 9.42 4.82 -7.82
CA GLN A 98 10.32 4.36 -8.86
C GLN A 98 10.81 2.94 -8.61
N SER A 99 11.10 2.60 -7.36
CA SER A 99 11.61 1.29 -6.97
C SER A 99 10.56 0.19 -7.12
N VAL A 100 9.32 0.44 -6.68
CA VAL A 100 8.25 -0.57 -6.79
C VAL A 100 7.84 -0.84 -8.22
N GLN A 101 7.91 0.15 -9.12
CA GLN A 101 7.55 -0.02 -10.53
C GLN A 101 8.56 -0.90 -11.29
N LYS A 102 9.81 -0.97 -10.82
CA LYS A 102 10.86 -1.81 -11.40
C LYS A 102 10.78 -3.27 -10.95
N ARG A 103 10.01 -3.58 -9.90
CA ARG A 103 9.87 -4.93 -9.33
C ARG A 103 8.48 -5.48 -9.60
N PRO A 104 8.29 -6.33 -10.65
CA PRO A 104 6.98 -6.88 -10.96
C PRO A 104 6.50 -7.85 -9.88
N GLU A 105 5.19 -7.90 -9.68
CA GLU A 105 4.56 -8.91 -8.83
C GLU A 105 4.73 -10.34 -9.39
N PRO A 106 4.67 -11.36 -8.53
CA PRO A 106 4.71 -12.75 -8.97
C PRO A 106 3.58 -13.08 -9.95
N ARG A 107 3.91 -13.83 -11.01
CA ARG A 107 2.95 -14.37 -11.98
C ARG A 107 2.77 -15.86 -11.71
N PHE A 108 1.52 -16.31 -11.63
CA PHE A 108 1.14 -17.70 -11.36
C PHE A 108 0.09 -18.16 -12.38
#